data_AF-A0A2D6PPB9-F1
#
_entry.id   AF-A0A2D6PPB9-F1
#
_cell.length_a   1.000
_cell.length_b   1.000
_cell.length_c   1.000
_cell.angle_alpha   90.00
_cell.angle_beta   90.00
_cell.angle_gamma   90.00
#
_symmetry.space_group_name_H-M   'P 1'
#
loop_
_entity.id
_entity.type
_entity.pdbx_description
1 polymer ?
#
loop_
_entity_poly.entity_id
_entity_poly.type
_entity_poly.pdbx_seq_one_letter_code
_entity_poly.pdbx_strand_id
1 'polypeptide(L)'
;MIDQSKFEHLYGQCGGVYKTTVLMQKRMRELNRGARKLVEEEAKNPIEIVMSEIEQNKIELIPDNEENREIIRAEVERMTHGQPPSIDVGGTTSEDELERRILSALSKDD
;
A
#
# COMPACT_ATOMS: atom_id res chain seq x y z
N MET A 1 4.41 -23.17 14.60
CA MET A 1 5.89 -23.06 14.55
C MET A 1 6.23 -22.93 13.09
N ILE A 2 6.93 -21.87 12.68
CA ILE A 2 7.25 -21.69 11.26
C ILE A 2 8.34 -22.72 10.91
N ASP A 3 8.11 -23.46 9.84
CA ASP A 3 9.03 -24.50 9.38
C ASP A 3 10.27 -23.85 8.76
N GLN A 4 11.44 -24.20 9.29
CA GLN A 4 12.73 -23.71 8.81
C GLN A 4 12.95 -24.02 7.33
N SER A 5 12.44 -25.15 6.84
CA SER A 5 12.58 -25.57 5.45
C SER A 5 11.87 -24.62 4.48
N LYS A 6 10.75 -24.01 4.90
CA LYS A 6 10.04 -23.01 4.08
C LYS A 6 10.86 -21.75 3.90
N PHE A 7 11.55 -21.30 4.96
CA PHE A 7 12.44 -20.14 4.86
C PHE A 7 13.61 -20.39 3.91
N GLU A 8 14.20 -21.58 3.95
CA GLU A 8 15.28 -21.95 3.02
C GLU A 8 14.82 -21.89 1.56
N HIS A 9 13.60 -22.32 1.26
CA HIS A 9 13.01 -22.19 -0.07
C HIS A 9 12.85 -20.72 -0.49
N LEU A 10 12.31 -19.88 0.40
CA LEU A 10 12.13 -18.45 0.16
C LEU A 10 13.45 -17.72 -0.10
N TYR A 11 14.53 -18.11 0.59
CA TYR A 11 15.85 -17.56 0.36
C TYR A 11 16.34 -17.80 -1.08
N GLY A 12 16.05 -18.98 -1.64
CA GLY A 12 16.33 -19.28 -3.05
C GLY A 12 15.54 -18.38 -4.01
N GLN A 13 14.24 -18.18 -3.74
CA GLN A 13 13.36 -17.38 -4.60
C GLN A 13 13.71 -15.87 -4.58
N CYS A 14 13.97 -15.30 -3.40
CA CYS A 14 14.22 -13.86 -3.25
C CYS A 14 15.68 -13.45 -3.52
N GLY A 15 16.57 -14.40 -3.81
CA GLY A 15 17.99 -14.12 -4.04
C GLY A 15 18.79 -13.85 -2.75
N GLY A 16 18.47 -14.58 -1.69
CA GLY A 16 19.24 -14.65 -0.44
C GLY A 16 18.49 -14.19 0.81
N VAL A 17 19.08 -14.45 1.97
CA VAL A 17 18.51 -14.17 3.29
C VAL A 17 18.21 -12.68 3.50
N TYR A 18 19.13 -11.81 3.10
CA TYR A 18 18.97 -10.36 3.27
C TYR A 18 17.76 -9.81 2.49
N LYS A 19 17.66 -10.14 1.20
CA LYS A 19 16.54 -9.71 0.35
C LYS A 19 15.21 -10.25 0.86
N THR A 20 15.17 -11.52 1.27
CA THR A 20 13.98 -12.14 1.88
C THR A 20 13.56 -11.39 3.14
N THR A 21 14.49 -11.13 4.04
CA THR A 21 14.23 -10.42 5.30
C THR A 21 13.68 -9.01 5.04
N VAL A 22 14.30 -8.27 4.12
CA VAL A 22 13.87 -6.92 3.76
C VAL A 22 12.48 -6.93 3.12
N LEU A 23 12.22 -7.84 2.17
CA LEU A 23 10.91 -8.00 1.54
C LEU A 23 9.83 -8.27 2.57
N MET A 24 10.09 -9.24 3.45
CA MET A 24 9.15 -9.60 4.50
C MET A 24 8.87 -8.44 5.45
N GLN A 25 9.92 -7.74 5.91
CA GLN A 25 9.78 -6.58 6.79
C GLN A 25 8.99 -5.44 6.14
N LYS A 26 9.26 -5.12 4.86
CA LYS A 26 8.51 -4.09 4.13
C LYS A 26 7.04 -4.47 4.03
N ARG A 27 6.74 -5.69 3.61
CA ARG A 27 5.37 -6.15 3.43
C ARG A 27 4.60 -6.25 4.75
N MET A 28 5.22 -6.75 5.81
CA MET A 28 4.60 -6.76 7.15
C MET A 28 4.20 -5.35 7.61
N ARG A 29 5.01 -4.32 7.32
CA ARG A 29 4.64 -2.93 7.64
C ARG A 29 3.43 -2.45 6.85
N GLU A 30 3.28 -2.86 5.60
CA GLU A 30 2.10 -2.54 4.78
C GLU A 30 0.84 -3.22 5.32
N LEU A 31 0.92 -4.51 5.65
CA LEU A 31 -0.18 -5.25 6.27
C LEU A 31 -0.60 -4.61 7.60
N ASN A 32 0.37 -4.23 8.44
CA ASN A 32 0.10 -3.52 9.71
C ASN A 32 -0.55 -2.14 9.51
N ARG A 33 -0.37 -1.51 8.33
CA ARG A 33 -1.03 -0.24 7.95
C ARG A 33 -2.41 -0.46 7.33
N GLY A 34 -2.89 -1.70 7.26
CA GLY A 34 -4.20 -2.03 6.71
C GLY A 34 -4.21 -2.34 5.21
N ALA A 35 -3.05 -2.56 4.59
CA ALA A 35 -3.02 -3.07 3.22
C ALA A 35 -3.74 -4.42 3.12
N ARG A 36 -4.46 -4.64 2.02
CA ARG A 36 -5.13 -5.93 1.75
C ARG A 36 -4.08 -7.02 1.52
N LYS A 37 -4.36 -8.22 2.01
CA LYS A 37 -3.63 -9.45 1.65
C LYS A 37 -3.81 -9.75 0.16
N LEU A 38 -2.77 -10.24 -0.50
CA LEU A 38 -2.80 -10.60 -1.94
C LEU A 38 -3.06 -12.09 -2.18
N VAL A 39 -3.30 -12.84 -1.11
CA VAL A 39 -3.65 -14.27 -1.11
C VAL A 39 -5.02 -14.46 -0.46
N GLU A 40 -5.75 -15.48 -0.88
CA GLU A 40 -7.09 -15.82 -0.39
C GLU A 40 -7.07 -16.60 0.94
N GLU A 41 -5.89 -16.99 1.42
CA GLU A 41 -5.76 -17.80 2.63
C GLU A 41 -6.25 -17.07 3.89
N GLU A 42 -7.00 -17.82 4.72
CA GLU A 42 -7.48 -17.40 6.05
C GLU A 42 -6.34 -17.26 7.09
N ALA A 43 -5.08 -17.32 6.66
CA ALA A 43 -3.91 -17.15 7.52
C ALA A 43 -4.06 -15.86 8.33
N LYS A 44 -4.11 -15.99 9.66
CA LYS A 44 -4.24 -14.85 10.58
C LYS A 44 -2.89 -14.20 10.89
N ASN A 45 -1.81 -14.94 10.75
CA ASN A 45 -0.47 -14.48 11.08
C ASN A 45 0.12 -13.66 9.91
N PRO A 46 0.51 -12.39 10.12
CA PRO A 46 1.17 -11.57 9.10
C PRO A 46 2.38 -12.24 8.44
N ILE A 47 3.17 -13.00 9.21
CA ILE A 47 4.36 -13.66 8.65
C ILE A 47 3.95 -14.74 7.64
N GLU A 48 2.96 -15.57 7.98
CA GLU A 48 2.47 -16.64 7.10
C GLU A 48 1.85 -16.06 5.83
N ILE A 49 1.08 -14.97 5.94
CA ILE A 49 0.52 -14.26 4.78
C ILE A 49 1.64 -13.82 3.83
N VAL A 50 2.67 -13.17 4.37
CA VAL A 50 3.79 -12.67 3.57
C VAL A 50 4.56 -13.82 2.91
N MET A 51 4.76 -14.93 3.62
CA MET A 51 5.39 -16.12 3.05
C MET A 51 4.57 -16.65 1.86
N SER A 52 3.25 -16.82 2.02
CA SER A 52 2.36 -17.26 0.94
C SER A 52 2.35 -16.28 -0.25
N GLU A 53 2.40 -14.96 0.01
CA GLU A 53 2.52 -13.95 -1.05
C GLU A 53 3.83 -14.06 -1.84
N ILE A 54 4.95 -14.39 -1.18
CA ILE A 54 6.24 -14.62 -1.85
C ILE A 54 6.23 -15.95 -2.61
N GLU A 55 5.75 -17.04 -1.99
CA GLU A 55 5.67 -18.37 -2.62
C GLU A 55 4.83 -18.33 -3.92
N GLN A 56 3.76 -17.52 -3.93
CA GLN A 56 2.87 -17.32 -5.09
C GLN A 56 3.35 -16.21 -6.05
N ASN A 57 4.55 -15.65 -5.87
CA ASN A 57 5.13 -14.57 -6.67
C ASN A 57 4.19 -13.35 -6.80
N LYS A 58 3.48 -12.99 -5.73
CA LYS A 58 2.58 -11.82 -5.70
C LYS A 58 3.32 -10.53 -5.33
N ILE A 59 4.47 -10.65 -4.70
CA ILE A 59 5.32 -9.52 -4.27
C ILE A 59 6.78 -9.82 -4.57
N GLU A 60 7.54 -8.77 -4.87
CA GLU A 60 8.98 -8.86 -5.10
C GLU A 60 9.71 -7.56 -4.71
N LEU A 61 11.03 -7.63 -4.56
CA LEU A 61 11.87 -6.44 -4.43
C LEU A 61 12.41 -6.04 -5.79
N ILE A 62 12.01 -4.85 -6.22
CA ILE A 62 12.56 -4.18 -7.39
C ILE A 62 13.65 -3.18 -7.00
N PRO A 63 14.72 -3.04 -7.81
CA PRO A 63 15.73 -1.99 -7.61
C PRO A 63 15.11 -0.59 -7.66
N ASP A 64 15.59 0.29 -6.80
CA ASP A 64 15.20 1.71 -6.80
C ASP A 64 16.04 2.49 -7.82
N ASN A 65 15.64 2.42 -9.09
CA ASN A 65 16.23 3.19 -10.18
C ASN A 65 15.13 4.02 -10.88
N GLU A 66 15.53 5.01 -11.69
CA GLU A 66 14.58 5.92 -12.34
C GLU A 66 13.59 5.19 -13.23
N GLU A 67 14.07 4.25 -14.04
CA GLU A 67 13.24 3.44 -14.93
C GLU A 67 12.12 2.70 -14.18
N ASN A 68 12.46 2.01 -13.08
CA ASN A 68 11.47 1.31 -12.26
C ASN A 68 10.51 2.29 -11.58
N ARG A 69 10.98 3.46 -11.13
CA ARG A 69 10.08 4.48 -10.55
C ARG A 69 9.08 5.00 -11.57
N GLU A 70 9.52 5.25 -12.79
CA GLU A 70 8.65 5.68 -13.89
C GLU A 70 7.62 4.59 -14.25
N ILE A 71 8.05 3.32 -14.33
CA ILE A 71 7.15 2.18 -14.58
C ILE A 71 6.08 2.09 -13.48
N ILE A 72 6.48 2.11 -12.21
CA ILE A 72 5.54 2.02 -11.07
C ILE A 72 4.56 3.20 -11.12
N ARG A 73 5.05 4.43 -11.35
CA ARG A 73 4.20 5.62 -11.43
C ARG A 73 3.18 5.48 -12.56
N ALA A 74 3.64 5.12 -13.76
CA ALA A 74 2.77 4.95 -14.91
C ALA A 74 1.71 3.86 -14.68
N GLU A 75 2.07 2.77 -14.00
CA GLU A 75 1.13 1.69 -13.69
C GLU A 75 0.10 2.12 -12.64
N VAL A 76 0.53 2.82 -11.58
CA VAL A 76 -0.38 3.40 -10.57
C VAL A 76 -1.34 4.38 -11.23
N GLU A 77 -0.85 5.23 -12.14
CA GLU A 77 -1.69 6.14 -12.92
C GLU A 77 -2.71 5.35 -13.76
N ARG A 78 -2.30 4.31 -14.50
CA ARG A 78 -3.23 3.47 -15.28
C ARG A 78 -4.31 2.82 -14.40
N MET A 79 -3.93 2.27 -13.25
CA MET A 79 -4.86 1.62 -12.33
C MET A 79 -5.85 2.62 -11.69
N THR A 80 -5.46 3.89 -11.57
CA THR A 80 -6.28 4.96 -10.99
C THR A 80 -6.94 5.86 -12.04
N HIS A 81 -6.72 5.62 -13.34
CA HIS A 81 -7.40 6.35 -14.41
C HIS A 81 -8.91 6.13 -14.35
N GLY A 82 -9.66 7.21 -14.11
CA GLY A 82 -11.11 7.17 -13.93
C GLY A 82 -11.57 7.05 -12.48
N GLN A 83 -10.64 6.90 -11.52
CA GLN A 83 -10.95 7.10 -10.12
C GLN A 83 -11.11 8.61 -9.89
N PRO A 84 -12.25 9.10 -9.38
CA PRO A 84 -12.36 10.51 -9.01
C PRO A 84 -11.18 10.84 -8.08
N PRO A 85 -10.61 12.05 -8.18
CA PRO A 85 -9.51 12.45 -7.32
C PRO A 85 -9.89 12.10 -5.89
N SER A 86 -8.99 11.40 -5.18
CA SER A 86 -9.20 11.07 -3.77
C SER A 86 -9.63 12.36 -3.08
N ILE A 87 -10.88 12.40 -2.60
CA ILE A 87 -11.36 13.53 -1.81
C ILE A 87 -10.40 13.60 -0.64
N ASP A 88 -9.64 14.69 -0.58
CA ASP A 88 -8.83 14.98 0.59
C ASP A 88 -9.80 15.20 1.75
N VAL A 89 -10.03 14.15 2.55
CA VAL A 89 -10.77 14.26 3.81
C VAL A 89 -9.89 14.93 4.89
N GLY A 90 -8.85 15.65 4.48
CA GLY A 90 -8.10 16.64 5.26
C GLY A 90 -8.78 18.01 5.35
N GLY A 91 -10.02 18.15 4.85
CA GLY A 91 -10.89 19.29 5.10
C GLY A 91 -12.11 18.89 5.91
N THR A 92 -11.96 18.69 7.22
CA THR A 92 -13.04 19.13 8.11
C THR A 92 -13.28 20.59 7.73
N THR A 93 -14.39 20.91 7.06
CA THR A 93 -14.83 22.26 6.64
C THR A 93 -13.79 23.31 6.99
N SER A 94 -12.91 23.66 6.05
CA SER A 94 -11.93 24.71 6.35
C SER A 94 -12.71 25.91 6.88
N GLU A 95 -12.20 26.52 7.94
CA GLU A 95 -12.86 27.65 8.61
C GLU A 95 -13.26 28.72 7.58
N ASP A 96 -12.42 28.90 6.56
CA ASP A 96 -12.64 29.73 5.37
C ASP A 96 -13.95 29.42 4.58
N GLU A 97 -14.34 28.15 4.44
CA GLU A 97 -15.56 27.76 3.73
C GLU A 97 -16.80 28.06 4.59
N LEU A 98 -16.70 27.90 5.90
CA LEU A 98 -17.74 28.27 6.86
C LEU A 98 -17.94 29.79 6.90
N GLU A 99 -16.86 30.56 6.95
CA GLU A 99 -16.89 32.03 6.94
C GLU A 99 -17.54 32.57 5.66
N ARG A 100 -17.19 32.01 4.49
CA ARG A 100 -17.83 32.40 3.21
C ARG A 100 -19.33 32.14 3.19
N ARG A 101 -19.79 31.04 3.78
CA ARG A 101 -21.23 30.73 3.86
C ARG A 101 -21.96 31.67 4.82
N ILE A 102 -21.34 32.04 5.94
CA ILE A 102 -21.91 33.01 6.89
C ILE A 102 -22.02 34.39 6.25
N LEU A 103 -20.96 34.88 5.60
CA LEU A 103 -20.97 36.18 4.91
C LEU A 103 -21.98 36.23 3.75
N SER A 104 -22.11 35.14 2.99
CA SER A 104 -23.10 35.03 1.91
C SER A 104 -24.54 34.96 2.40
N ALA A 105 -24.78 34.39 3.59
CA ALA A 105 -26.09 34.39 4.22
C ALA A 105 -26.46 35.79 4.73
N LEU A 106 -25.50 36.50 5.32
CA LEU A 106 -25.71 37.87 5.84
C LEU A 106 -25.89 38.92 4.74
N SER A 107 -25.38 38.69 3.52
CA SER A 107 -25.54 39.62 2.40
C SER A 107 -26.79 39.40 1.54
N LYS A 108 -27.61 38.38 1.87
CA LYS A 108 -28.86 38.06 1.15
C LYS A 108 -30.12 38.62 1.79
N ASP A 109 -30.00 39.29 2.94
CA ASP A 109 -31.12 39.81 3.72
C ASP A 109 -31.34 41.34 3.58
N ASP A 110 -30.73 42.00 2.59
CA ASP A 110 -31.03 43.40 2.20
C ASP A 110 -31.73 43.51 0.84
#